data_AF-A0A1G9FTM0-F1
#
_entry.id   AF-A0A1G9FTM0-F1
#
_cell.length_a   1.000
_cell.length_b   1.000
_cell.length_c   1.000
_cell.angle_alpha   90.00
_cell.angle_beta   90.00
_cell.angle_gamma   90.00
#
_symmetry.space_group_name_H-M   'P 1'
#
loop_
_entity.id
_entity.type
_entity.pdbx_description
1 polymer ?
#
loop_
_entity_poly.entity_id
_entity_poly.type
_entity_poly.pdbx_seq_one_letter_code
_entity_poly.pdbx_strand_id
1 'polypeptide(L)'
;MSGYPATAPLTERFAAQSVIEELLAVQALVPPRSRLRRMFGASPLSDASWPWYRGALGEIAVGRVLAGLGPEWLVLHAVPVGSGWADIDHVLVGPAGVFTLNTKNHAGQSIWVAGQTLMVSGKKLRHLYNSAREAARASKLLSTAVGAAVDVTAVVVIVEPRRLTIKENPRQVMVLSDRQLLGFLQRRKDVLDAEQVQRVAAAAVNARTWHTKPALPGKPDELKTNFAALRRLVDQARRRRAAWVLGVPAVGFLALATAGPLAAILSALMNR
;
A
#
# COMPACT_ATOMS: atom_id res chain seq x y z
N MET A 1 -30.75 1.76 -27.43
CA MET A 1 -30.23 1.75 -26.04
C MET A 1 -28.89 1.03 -26.07
N SER A 2 -27.77 1.77 -26.01
CA SER A 2 -26.43 1.18 -26.08
C SER A 2 -26.10 0.50 -24.75
N GLY A 3 -26.03 -0.83 -24.77
CA GLY A 3 -25.62 -1.65 -23.63
C GLY A 3 -24.14 -1.43 -23.34
N TYR A 4 -23.83 -0.46 -22.49
CA TYR A 4 -22.52 -0.43 -21.83
C TYR A 4 -22.41 -1.65 -20.92
N PRO A 5 -21.31 -2.41 -20.96
CA PRO A 5 -21.10 -3.52 -20.03
C PRO A 5 -21.23 -3.00 -18.60
N ALA A 6 -21.97 -3.73 -17.76
CA ALA A 6 -22.10 -3.41 -16.36
C ALA A 6 -20.70 -3.30 -15.75
N THR A 7 -20.40 -2.15 -15.14
CA THR A 7 -19.16 -1.98 -14.39
C THR A 7 -19.21 -2.93 -13.20
N ALA A 8 -18.15 -3.73 -13.00
CA ALA A 8 -18.09 -4.63 -11.86
C ALA A 8 -18.38 -3.87 -10.56
N PRO A 9 -19.20 -4.42 -9.65
CA PRO A 9 -19.56 -3.73 -8.43
C PRO A 9 -18.32 -3.41 -7.60
N LEU A 10 -18.30 -2.26 -6.93
CA LEU A 10 -17.12 -1.80 -6.17
C LEU A 10 -16.72 -2.77 -5.05
N THR A 11 -17.65 -3.62 -4.61
CA THR A 11 -17.43 -4.68 -3.62
C THR A 11 -16.54 -5.82 -4.12
N GLU A 12 -16.37 -5.97 -5.43
CA GLU A 12 -15.48 -7.00 -6.02
C GLU A 12 -14.04 -6.52 -6.17
N ARG A 13 -13.79 -5.22 -6.00
CA ARG A 13 -12.43 -4.66 -6.04
C ARG A 13 -11.65 -5.09 -4.80
N PHE A 14 -10.38 -5.37 -4.97
CA PHE A 14 -9.49 -5.77 -3.88
C PHE A 14 -8.50 -4.66 -3.51
N ALA A 15 -7.96 -4.73 -2.29
CA ALA A 15 -6.96 -3.78 -1.83
C ALA A 15 -5.76 -3.69 -2.79
N ALA A 16 -5.30 -2.47 -3.08
CA ALA A 16 -4.25 -2.16 -4.05
C ALA A 16 -4.58 -2.38 -5.53
N GLN A 17 -5.84 -2.65 -5.92
CA GLN A 17 -6.13 -2.99 -7.31
C GLN A 17 -5.64 -1.93 -8.31
N SER A 18 -6.02 -0.66 -8.16
CA SER A 18 -5.60 0.41 -9.09
C SER A 18 -4.07 0.60 -9.09
N VAL A 19 -3.45 0.54 -7.91
CA VAL A 19 -1.99 0.68 -7.77
C VAL A 19 -1.24 -0.49 -8.40
N ILE A 20 -1.84 -1.69 -8.42
CA ILE A 20 -1.32 -2.86 -9.13
C ILE A 20 -1.52 -2.70 -10.65
N GLU A 21 -2.65 -2.16 -11.10
CA GLU A 21 -2.87 -1.86 -12.52
C GLU A 21 -1.77 -0.91 -13.05
N GLU A 22 -1.50 0.19 -12.34
CA GLU A 22 -0.44 1.15 -12.69
C GLU A 22 0.96 0.53 -12.59
N LEU A 23 1.23 -0.23 -11.52
CA LEU A 23 2.48 -0.96 -11.37
C LEU A 23 2.75 -1.86 -12.58
N LEU A 24 1.77 -2.65 -12.99
CA LEU A 24 1.92 -3.61 -14.08
C LEU A 24 2.05 -2.89 -15.42
N ALA A 25 1.33 -1.78 -15.62
CA ALA A 25 1.45 -0.94 -16.81
C ALA A 25 2.87 -0.35 -16.94
N VAL A 26 3.41 0.23 -15.87
CA VAL A 26 4.78 0.77 -15.84
C VAL A 26 5.82 -0.35 -15.96
N GLN A 27 5.59 -1.49 -15.31
CA GLN A 27 6.51 -2.63 -15.33
C GLN A 27 6.56 -3.31 -16.70
N ALA A 28 5.48 -3.28 -17.49
CA ALA A 28 5.45 -3.85 -18.84
C ALA A 28 6.43 -3.14 -19.79
N LEU A 29 6.77 -1.88 -19.51
CA LEU A 29 7.75 -1.11 -20.28
C LEU A 29 9.21 -1.40 -19.88
N VAL A 30 9.44 -2.20 -18.84
CA VAL A 30 10.79 -2.49 -18.33
C VAL A 30 11.39 -3.69 -19.08
N PRO A 31 12.55 -3.53 -19.76
CA PRO A 31 13.20 -4.63 -20.45
C PRO A 31 13.56 -5.80 -19.52
N PRO A 32 13.48 -7.05 -20.00
CA PRO A 32 13.81 -8.21 -19.18
C PRO A 32 15.28 -8.18 -18.75
N ARG A 33 15.53 -8.53 -17.49
CA ARG A 33 16.90 -8.64 -16.94
C ARG A 33 17.72 -9.68 -17.70
N SER A 34 18.98 -9.38 -18.00
CA SER A 34 19.96 -10.35 -18.52
C SER A 34 20.24 -11.47 -17.52
N ARG A 35 20.80 -12.59 -18.00
CA ARG A 35 21.13 -13.76 -17.16
C ARG A 35 22.06 -13.39 -16.00
N LEU A 36 23.10 -12.59 -16.27
CA LEU A 36 24.05 -12.11 -15.25
C LEU A 36 23.35 -11.26 -14.18
N ARG A 37 22.50 -10.31 -14.57
CA ARG A 37 21.74 -9.47 -13.61
C ARG A 37 20.83 -10.31 -12.72
N ARG A 38 20.22 -11.38 -13.24
CA ARG A 38 19.39 -12.30 -12.43
C ARG A 38 20.23 -13.12 -11.45
N MET A 39 21.42 -13.52 -11.84
CA MET A 39 22.37 -14.29 -11.02
C MET A 39 22.80 -13.49 -9.79
N PHE A 40 23.15 -12.21 -9.97
CA PHE A 40 23.56 -11.31 -8.88
C PHE A 40 22.39 -10.65 -8.11
N GLY A 41 21.14 -11.10 -8.35
CA GLY A 41 19.99 -10.60 -7.59
C GLY A 41 19.59 -9.15 -7.87
N ALA A 42 19.83 -8.64 -9.09
CA ALA A 42 19.31 -7.34 -9.51
C ALA A 42 17.77 -7.35 -9.47
N SER A 43 17.16 -6.28 -8.94
CA SER A 43 15.70 -6.17 -8.84
C SER A 43 15.05 -6.22 -10.22
N PRO A 44 13.89 -6.89 -10.40
CA PRO A 44 13.09 -6.77 -11.63
C PRO A 44 12.41 -5.40 -11.75
N LEU A 45 12.27 -4.66 -10.64
CA LEU A 45 11.66 -3.34 -10.60
C LEU A 45 12.65 -2.27 -11.07
N SER A 46 12.18 -1.34 -11.89
CA SER A 46 12.81 -0.06 -12.20
C SER A 46 12.51 1.00 -11.13
N ASP A 47 13.23 2.12 -11.14
CA ASP A 47 12.97 3.27 -10.27
C ASP A 47 11.55 3.83 -10.45
N ALA A 48 10.97 3.71 -11.65
CA ALA A 48 9.59 4.12 -11.92
C ALA A 48 8.55 3.15 -11.33
N SER A 49 8.80 1.83 -11.38
CA SER A 49 7.88 0.80 -10.85
C SER A 49 7.96 0.63 -9.33
N TRP A 50 9.11 0.97 -8.72
CA TRP A 50 9.34 0.71 -7.29
C TRP A 50 8.38 1.45 -6.34
N PRO A 51 8.05 2.75 -6.55
CA PRO A 51 7.06 3.43 -5.73
C PRO A 51 5.68 2.76 -5.79
N TRP A 52 5.23 2.36 -6.98
CA TRP A 52 3.97 1.64 -7.18
C TRP A 52 3.97 0.28 -6.47
N TYR A 53 5.06 -0.49 -6.58
CA TYR A 53 5.21 -1.76 -5.88
C TYR A 53 5.13 -1.59 -4.35
N ARG A 54 5.77 -0.55 -3.80
CA ARG A 54 5.67 -0.24 -2.37
C ARG A 54 4.28 0.22 -1.96
N GLY A 55 3.62 1.03 -2.78
CA GLY A 55 2.23 1.44 -2.58
C GLY A 55 1.33 0.22 -2.46
N ALA A 56 1.41 -0.69 -3.44
CA ALA A 56 0.58 -1.89 -3.47
C ALA A 56 0.78 -2.77 -2.24
N LEU A 57 2.03 -2.97 -1.80
CA LEU A 57 2.32 -3.71 -0.56
C LEU A 57 1.70 -3.04 0.67
N GLY A 58 1.68 -1.70 0.71
CA GLY A 58 1.07 -0.94 1.79
C GLY A 58 -0.43 -1.15 1.84
N GLU A 59 -1.12 -0.91 0.72
CA GLU A 59 -2.58 -1.06 0.64
C GLU A 59 -3.03 -2.50 0.88
N ILE A 60 -2.29 -3.50 0.40
CA ILE A 60 -2.55 -4.92 0.72
C ILE A 60 -2.37 -5.19 2.22
N ALA A 61 -1.42 -4.53 2.89
CA ALA A 61 -1.25 -4.66 4.34
C ALA A 61 -2.43 -4.03 5.09
N VAL A 62 -2.85 -2.83 4.71
CA VAL A 62 -4.02 -2.16 5.30
C VAL A 62 -5.30 -2.96 5.03
N GLY A 63 -5.53 -3.43 3.81
CA GLY A 63 -6.67 -4.29 3.47
C GLY A 63 -6.75 -5.56 4.34
N ARG A 64 -5.60 -6.17 4.65
CA ARG A 64 -5.55 -7.30 5.60
C ARG A 64 -5.93 -6.92 7.03
N VAL A 65 -5.57 -5.72 7.48
CA VAL A 65 -5.99 -5.20 8.79
C VAL A 65 -7.51 -4.95 8.81
N LEU A 66 -8.05 -4.38 7.72
CA LEU A 66 -9.48 -4.07 7.58
C LEU A 66 -10.35 -5.32 7.49
N ALA A 67 -9.82 -6.45 7.01
CA ALA A 67 -10.51 -7.73 7.03
C ALA A 67 -10.84 -8.25 8.44
N GLY A 68 -10.26 -7.65 9.50
CA GLY A 68 -10.61 -7.92 10.89
C GLY A 68 -11.81 -7.14 11.43
N LEU A 69 -12.43 -6.27 10.62
CA LEU A 69 -13.68 -5.60 10.98
C LEU A 69 -14.86 -6.58 10.90
N GLY A 70 -15.89 -6.32 11.71
CA GLY A 70 -17.11 -7.12 11.74
C GLY A 70 -18.05 -6.85 10.56
N PRO A 71 -19.13 -7.63 10.44
CA PRO A 71 -20.10 -7.53 9.33
C PRO A 71 -20.87 -6.21 9.29
N GLU A 72 -20.85 -5.42 10.37
CA GLU A 72 -21.42 -4.08 10.43
C GLU A 72 -20.66 -3.04 9.60
N TRP A 73 -19.47 -3.38 9.09
CA TRP A 73 -18.65 -2.53 8.26
C TRP A 73 -18.73 -2.92 6.78
N LEU A 74 -19.07 -1.95 5.93
CA LEU A 74 -18.73 -1.98 4.52
C LEU A 74 -17.29 -1.48 4.33
N VAL A 75 -16.47 -2.27 3.64
CA VAL A 75 -15.13 -1.88 3.21
C VAL A 75 -15.07 -1.95 1.69
N LEU A 76 -14.81 -0.80 1.06
CA LEU A 76 -14.57 -0.70 -0.38
C LEU A 76 -13.10 -0.41 -0.63
N HIS A 77 -12.56 -1.01 -1.68
CA HIS A 77 -11.17 -0.86 -2.09
C HIS A 77 -11.05 -0.18 -3.44
N ALA A 78 -9.98 0.58 -3.64
CA ALA A 78 -9.62 1.12 -4.95
C ALA A 78 -10.81 1.86 -5.61
N VAL A 79 -11.46 2.75 -4.85
CA VAL A 79 -12.71 3.43 -5.25
C VAL A 79 -12.36 4.54 -6.25
N PRO A 80 -12.82 4.47 -7.51
CA PRO A 80 -12.49 5.47 -8.53
C PRO A 80 -13.24 6.77 -8.27
N VAL A 81 -12.60 7.94 -8.31
CA VAL A 81 -13.26 9.21 -7.98
C VAL A 81 -12.99 10.32 -9.00
N GLY A 82 -14.07 10.96 -9.46
CA GLY A 82 -14.01 12.16 -10.31
C GLY A 82 -14.16 11.84 -11.79
N SER A 83 -13.23 12.33 -12.61
CA SER A 83 -13.23 12.21 -14.07
C SER A 83 -11.88 11.76 -14.65
N GLY A 84 -10.98 11.26 -13.80
CA GLY A 84 -9.62 10.88 -14.17
C GLY A 84 -9.11 9.72 -13.31
N TRP A 85 -7.80 9.48 -13.32
CA TRP A 85 -7.12 8.33 -12.70
C TRP A 85 -6.97 8.40 -11.17
N ALA A 86 -7.74 9.26 -10.49
CA ALA A 86 -7.64 9.39 -9.05
C ALA A 86 -8.57 8.39 -8.36
N ASP A 87 -8.03 7.67 -7.39
CA ASP A 87 -8.75 6.68 -6.61
C ASP A 87 -8.50 6.87 -5.11
N ILE A 88 -9.45 6.40 -4.31
CA ILE A 88 -9.35 6.31 -2.86
C ILE A 88 -8.98 4.88 -2.52
N ASP A 89 -7.87 4.69 -1.80
CA ASP A 89 -7.37 3.36 -1.44
C ASP A 89 -8.45 2.52 -0.73
N HIS A 90 -9.11 3.12 0.29
CA HIS A 90 -10.22 2.51 1.00
C HIS A 90 -11.31 3.50 1.43
N VAL A 91 -12.57 3.09 1.27
CA VAL A 91 -13.74 3.76 1.87
C VAL A 91 -14.39 2.79 2.84
N LEU A 92 -14.64 3.24 4.07
CA LEU A 92 -15.30 2.45 5.11
C LEU A 92 -16.61 3.13 5.50
N VAL A 93 -17.66 2.34 5.67
CA VAL A 93 -18.96 2.77 6.23
C VAL A 93 -19.32 1.80 7.34
N GLY A 94 -19.52 2.29 8.56
CA GLY A 94 -19.94 1.47 9.69
C GLY A 94 -20.51 2.31 10.82
N PRO A 95 -20.82 1.71 11.97
CA PRO A 95 -21.49 2.40 13.08
C PRO A 95 -20.75 3.64 13.57
N ALA A 96 -19.42 3.62 13.53
CA ALA A 96 -18.59 4.75 13.94
C ALA A 96 -18.45 5.88 12.90
N GLY A 97 -19.17 5.80 11.78
CA GLY A 97 -19.21 6.81 10.72
C GLY A 97 -18.59 6.36 9.40
N VAL A 98 -18.27 7.34 8.54
CA VAL A 98 -17.66 7.11 7.22
C VAL A 98 -16.21 7.57 7.24
N PHE A 99 -15.32 6.76 6.65
CA PHE A 99 -13.90 7.03 6.60
C PHE A 99 -13.33 6.86 5.20
N THR A 100 -12.37 7.71 4.85
CA THR A 100 -11.45 7.49 3.72
C THR A 100 -10.08 7.23 4.29
N LEU A 101 -9.45 6.14 3.88
CA LEU A 101 -8.09 5.80 4.30
C LEU A 101 -7.16 5.99 3.13
N ASN A 102 -6.10 6.75 3.38
CA ASN A 102 -5.00 6.92 2.46
C ASN A 102 -3.76 6.23 3.04
N THR A 103 -3.26 5.22 2.33
CA THR A 103 -2.19 4.35 2.76
C THR A 103 -0.85 4.93 2.35
N LYS A 104 0.09 4.97 3.30
CA LYS A 104 1.45 5.43 3.08
C LYS A 104 2.43 4.42 3.63
N ASN A 105 2.97 3.61 2.72
CA ASN A 105 4.04 2.69 3.03
C ASN A 105 5.35 3.46 3.26
N HIS A 106 5.67 3.68 4.53
CA HIS A 106 6.92 4.28 4.99
C HIS A 106 7.68 3.30 5.90
N ALA A 107 7.67 2.02 5.52
CA ALA A 107 8.31 0.95 6.27
C ALA A 107 9.75 1.31 6.68
N GLY A 108 10.06 1.20 7.97
CA GLY A 108 11.38 1.48 8.54
C GLY A 108 11.75 2.97 8.65
N GLN A 109 10.86 3.90 8.30
CA GLN A 109 11.12 5.34 8.36
C GLN A 109 10.53 5.98 9.62
N SER A 110 11.13 7.11 10.04
CA SER A 110 10.63 7.91 11.16
C SER A 110 9.61 8.92 10.65
N ILE A 111 8.42 8.92 11.25
CA ILE A 111 7.33 9.85 10.95
C ILE A 111 7.18 10.84 12.10
N TRP A 112 7.03 12.11 11.75
CA TRP A 112 6.77 13.19 12.70
C TRP A 112 5.59 14.02 12.22
N VAL A 113 4.67 14.32 13.13
CA VAL A 113 3.47 15.12 12.86
C VAL A 113 3.35 16.22 13.90
N ALA A 114 3.11 17.46 13.45
CA ALA A 114 2.67 18.55 14.30
C ALA A 114 1.68 19.43 13.53
N GLY A 115 0.45 19.50 14.04
CA GLY A 115 -0.64 20.26 13.43
C GLY A 115 -0.88 19.79 12.00
N GLN A 116 -0.67 20.67 11.01
CA GLN A 116 -0.85 20.35 9.59
C GLN A 116 0.43 19.91 8.87
N THR A 117 1.53 19.70 9.60
CA THR A 117 2.80 19.28 9.03
C THR A 117 3.04 17.81 9.30
N LEU A 118 3.28 17.04 8.24
CA LEU A 118 3.77 15.66 8.32
C LEU A 118 5.14 15.58 7.65
N MET A 119 6.10 15.01 8.36
CA MET A 119 7.45 14.76 7.89
C MET A 119 7.77 13.27 7.89
N VAL A 120 8.46 12.83 6.85
CA VAL A 120 8.98 11.47 6.71
C VAL A 120 10.49 11.57 6.56
N SER A 121 11.23 11.03 7.53
CA SER A 121 12.70 11.06 7.54
C SER A 121 13.28 12.46 7.27
N GLY A 122 12.70 13.49 7.89
CA GLY A 122 13.12 14.89 7.74
C GLY A 122 12.52 15.64 6.54
N LYS A 123 11.80 14.97 5.64
CA LYS A 123 11.18 15.60 4.47
C LYS A 123 9.70 15.88 4.70
N LYS A 124 9.28 17.14 4.53
CA LYS A 124 7.86 17.55 4.62
C LYS A 124 7.08 17.02 3.42
N LEU A 125 5.98 16.32 3.68
CA LEU A 125 5.08 15.77 2.66
C LEU A 125 3.65 16.28 2.84
N ARG A 126 2.88 16.33 1.75
CA ARG A 126 1.51 16.87 1.72
C ARG A 126 0.42 15.83 2.01
N HIS A 127 0.74 14.74 2.70
CA HIS A 127 -0.21 13.63 2.92
C HIS A 127 -1.48 14.08 3.65
N LEU A 128 -1.36 14.94 4.67
CA LEU A 128 -2.52 15.46 5.41
C LEU A 128 -3.43 16.29 4.51
N TYR A 129 -2.86 17.26 3.79
CA TYR A 129 -3.62 18.11 2.87
C TYR A 129 -4.35 17.31 1.78
N ASN A 130 -3.68 16.33 1.18
CA ASN A 130 -4.28 15.50 0.13
C ASN A 130 -5.43 14.66 0.68
N SER A 131 -5.25 14.04 1.85
CA SER A 131 -6.28 13.20 2.48
C SER A 131 -7.49 14.01 2.95
N ALA A 132 -7.28 15.23 3.45
CA ALA A 132 -8.38 16.13 3.79
C ALA A 132 -9.24 16.50 2.56
N ARG A 133 -8.61 16.76 1.42
CA ARG A 133 -9.32 17.05 0.16
C ARG A 133 -10.07 15.83 -0.38
N GLU A 134 -9.48 14.65 -0.24
CA GLU A 134 -10.09 13.37 -0.62
C GLU A 134 -11.36 13.10 0.19
N ALA A 135 -11.28 13.20 1.53
CA ALA A 135 -12.43 13.06 2.41
C ALA A 135 -13.51 14.11 2.14
N ALA A 136 -13.14 15.37 1.94
CA ALA A 136 -14.10 16.44 1.60
C ALA A 136 -14.82 16.15 0.27
N ARG A 137 -14.11 15.60 -0.72
CA ARG A 137 -14.72 15.18 -1.98
C ARG A 137 -15.67 13.99 -1.77
N ALA A 138 -15.25 12.98 -1.03
CA ALA A 138 -16.07 11.81 -0.71
C ALA A 138 -17.35 12.21 0.03
N SER A 139 -17.24 13.09 1.02
CA SER A 139 -18.36 13.65 1.78
C SER A 139 -19.36 14.34 0.86
N LYS A 140 -18.90 15.20 -0.06
CA LYS A 140 -19.78 15.85 -1.04
C LYS A 140 -20.53 14.85 -1.91
N LEU A 141 -19.83 13.86 -2.46
CA LEU A 141 -20.41 12.87 -3.37
C LEU A 141 -21.44 11.99 -2.67
N LEU A 142 -21.10 11.47 -1.49
CA LEU A 142 -22.03 10.68 -0.68
C LEU A 142 -23.22 11.49 -0.22
N SER A 143 -23.03 12.74 0.20
CA SER A 143 -24.13 13.61 0.62
C SER A 143 -25.13 13.86 -0.52
N THR A 144 -24.63 14.10 -1.73
CA THR A 144 -25.49 14.25 -2.92
C THR A 144 -26.24 12.96 -3.23
N ALA A 145 -25.59 11.80 -3.17
CA ALA A 145 -26.23 10.51 -3.47
C ALA A 145 -27.25 10.08 -2.42
N VAL A 146 -27.01 10.39 -1.13
CA VAL A 146 -27.90 10.05 -0.02
C VAL A 146 -29.03 11.06 0.14
N GLY A 147 -28.84 12.32 -0.29
CA GLY A 147 -29.80 13.40 -0.08
C GLY A 147 -29.77 14.02 1.33
N ALA A 148 -28.73 13.73 2.11
CA ALA A 148 -28.51 14.24 3.46
C ALA A 148 -27.00 14.46 3.70
N ALA A 149 -26.63 15.23 4.72
CA ALA A 149 -25.23 15.46 5.05
C ALA A 149 -24.54 14.16 5.50
N VAL A 150 -23.42 13.82 4.88
CA VAL A 150 -22.56 12.68 5.21
C VAL A 150 -21.15 13.19 5.50
N ASP A 151 -20.77 13.21 6.77
CA ASP A 151 -19.41 13.56 7.20
C ASP A 151 -18.46 12.39 6.97
N VAL A 152 -17.32 12.67 6.31
CA VAL A 152 -16.29 11.68 6.04
C VAL A 152 -15.01 12.06 6.76
N THR A 153 -14.51 11.16 7.60
CA THR A 153 -13.26 11.36 8.33
C THR A 153 -12.07 10.87 7.48
N ALA A 154 -11.07 11.74 7.28
CA ALA A 154 -9.82 11.38 6.62
C ALA A 154 -8.89 10.64 7.60
N VAL A 155 -8.31 9.53 7.16
CA VAL A 155 -7.29 8.78 7.91
C VAL A 155 -6.06 8.54 7.04
N VAL A 156 -4.91 9.01 7.48
CA VAL A 156 -3.61 8.62 6.90
C VAL A 156 -3.08 7.44 7.68
N VAL A 157 -2.94 6.29 7.00
CA VAL A 157 -2.40 5.06 7.60
C VAL A 157 -0.93 4.90 7.19
N ILE A 158 -0.05 4.94 8.18
CA ILE A 158 1.38 4.72 8.00
C ILE A 158 1.69 3.23 8.21
N VAL A 159 2.18 2.56 7.17
CA VAL A 159 2.52 1.14 7.23
C VAL A 159 3.97 0.95 7.71
N GLU A 160 4.13 0.10 8.73
CA GLU A 160 5.41 -0.33 9.33
C GLU A 160 6.42 0.79 9.67
N PRO A 161 6.02 1.96 10.22
CA PRO A 161 7.00 3.00 10.55
C PRO A 161 7.99 2.52 11.60
N ARG A 162 9.25 2.96 11.51
CA ARG A 162 10.23 2.76 12.58
C ARG A 162 9.81 3.49 13.85
N ARG A 163 9.21 4.66 13.69
CA ARG A 163 8.68 5.50 14.78
C ARG A 163 7.60 6.41 14.21
N LEU A 164 6.50 6.57 14.95
CA LEU A 164 5.47 7.56 14.67
C LEU A 164 5.36 8.50 15.87
N THR A 165 5.74 9.77 15.69
CA THR A 165 5.68 10.80 16.72
C THR A 165 4.63 11.84 16.34
N ILE A 166 3.58 11.99 17.14
CA ILE A 166 2.56 13.02 16.97
C ILE A 166 2.74 14.03 18.12
N LYS A 167 3.22 15.23 17.81
CA LYS A 167 3.42 16.33 18.76
C LYS A 167 2.15 17.14 18.96
N GLU A 168 1.39 17.33 17.89
CA GLU A 168 0.09 17.99 17.87
C GLU A 168 -0.78 17.27 16.83
N ASN A 169 -2.01 16.92 17.21
CA ASN A 169 -2.94 16.22 16.33
C ASN A 169 -3.43 17.14 15.20
N PRO A 170 -3.43 16.69 13.93
CA PRO A 170 -4.08 17.43 12.86
C PRO A 170 -5.58 17.53 13.09
N ARG A 171 -6.18 18.68 12.73
CA ARG A 171 -7.61 18.94 13.01
C ARG A 171 -8.58 18.14 12.13
N GLN A 172 -8.22 17.89 10.87
CA GLN A 172 -9.11 17.35 9.84
C GLN A 172 -8.76 15.90 9.46
N VAL A 173 -7.62 15.40 9.91
CA VAL A 173 -7.05 14.12 9.46
C VAL A 173 -6.48 13.38 10.64
N MET A 174 -6.87 12.12 10.79
CA MET A 174 -6.29 11.23 11.77
C MET A 174 -5.04 10.58 11.18
N VAL A 175 -3.96 10.46 11.96
CA VAL A 175 -2.75 9.77 11.55
C VAL A 175 -2.55 8.56 12.44
N LEU A 176 -2.56 7.38 11.85
CA LEU A 176 -2.46 6.11 12.56
C LEU A 176 -1.37 5.25 11.92
N SER A 177 -0.76 4.38 12.71
CA SER A 177 -0.06 3.23 12.15
C SER A 177 -1.05 2.11 11.78
N ASP A 178 -0.64 1.25 10.85
CA ASP A 178 -1.31 -0.02 10.54
C ASP A 178 -1.69 -0.83 11.78
N ARG A 179 -0.80 -0.88 12.79
CA ARG A 179 -1.05 -1.58 14.07
C ARG A 179 -2.12 -0.94 14.94
N GLN A 180 -2.32 0.37 14.84
CA GLN A 180 -3.32 1.11 15.62
C GLN A 180 -4.70 1.08 14.96
N LEU A 181 -4.76 0.88 13.64
CA LEU A 181 -5.95 1.11 12.83
C LEU A 181 -7.16 0.29 13.27
N LEU A 182 -7.03 -1.03 13.39
CA LEU A 182 -8.17 -1.91 13.70
C LEU A 182 -8.77 -1.57 15.07
N GLY A 183 -7.93 -1.52 16.10
CA GLY A 183 -8.37 -1.16 17.45
C GLY A 183 -8.84 0.29 17.57
N PHE A 184 -8.39 1.19 16.69
CA PHE A 184 -8.92 2.55 16.60
C PHE A 184 -10.37 2.54 16.11
N LEU A 185 -10.65 1.83 15.01
CA LEU A 185 -11.99 1.75 14.40
C LEU A 185 -13.00 1.05 15.34
N GLN A 186 -12.62 -0.10 15.92
CA GLN A 186 -13.50 -0.90 16.78
C GLN A 186 -13.86 -0.24 18.12
N ARG A 187 -13.04 0.69 18.63
CA ARG A 187 -13.29 1.37 19.91
C ARG A 187 -14.02 2.70 19.78
N ARG A 188 -14.32 3.15 18.56
CA ARG A 188 -15.10 4.37 18.37
C ARG A 188 -16.54 4.12 18.79
N LYS A 189 -17.16 5.16 19.35
CA LYS A 189 -18.59 5.15 19.66
C LYS A 189 -19.38 5.11 18.37
N ASP A 190 -20.51 4.42 18.43
CA ASP A 190 -21.50 4.44 17.36
C ASP A 190 -22.08 5.86 17.24
N VAL A 191 -22.05 6.38 16.02
CA VAL A 191 -22.58 7.70 15.66
C VAL A 191 -23.62 7.59 14.55
N LEU A 192 -23.66 6.46 13.83
CA LEU A 192 -24.69 6.12 12.85
C LEU A 192 -25.50 4.93 13.36
N ASP A 193 -26.82 5.00 13.23
CA ASP A 193 -27.69 3.85 13.39
C ASP A 193 -27.61 2.89 12.17
N ALA A 194 -28.20 1.70 12.31
CA ALA A 194 -28.15 0.68 11.26
C ALA A 194 -28.80 1.13 9.93
N GLU A 195 -29.85 1.95 9.98
CA GLU A 195 -30.55 2.45 8.79
C GLU A 195 -29.69 3.50 8.06
N GLN A 196 -29.05 4.40 8.81
CA GLN A 196 -28.09 5.37 8.30
C GLN A 196 -26.88 4.66 7.66
N VAL A 197 -26.32 3.65 8.32
CA VAL A 197 -25.23 2.83 7.76
C VAL A 197 -25.66 2.19 6.44
N GLN A 198 -26.85 1.57 6.39
CA GLN A 198 -27.37 0.95 5.16
C GLN A 198 -27.58 1.95 4.02
N ARG A 199 -28.16 3.12 4.30
CA ARG A 199 -28.35 4.18 3.28
C ARG A 199 -27.03 4.65 2.69
N VAL A 200 -26.05 4.94 3.55
CA VAL A 200 -24.73 5.40 3.10
C VAL A 200 -23.98 4.29 2.38
N ALA A 201 -24.06 3.05 2.88
CA ALA A 201 -23.45 1.88 2.23
C ALA A 201 -24.03 1.65 0.83
N ALA A 202 -25.36 1.72 0.66
CA ALA A 202 -26.02 1.60 -0.63
C ALA A 202 -25.57 2.69 -1.63
N ALA A 203 -25.40 3.92 -1.17
CA ALA A 203 -24.84 4.99 -1.99
C ALA A 203 -23.36 4.74 -2.32
N ALA A 204 -22.57 4.25 -1.36
CA ALA A 204 -21.13 4.00 -1.53
C ALA A 204 -20.82 2.85 -2.49
N VAL A 205 -21.60 1.77 -2.52
CA VAL A 205 -21.36 0.64 -3.44
C VAL A 205 -21.65 1.00 -4.91
N ASN A 206 -22.46 2.04 -5.15
CA ASN A 206 -22.79 2.50 -6.49
C ASN A 206 -21.63 3.27 -7.12
N ALA A 207 -20.99 2.69 -8.14
CA ALA A 207 -19.87 3.31 -8.83
C ALA A 207 -20.18 4.71 -9.41
N ARG A 208 -21.44 4.98 -9.77
CA ARG A 208 -21.87 6.29 -10.30
C ARG A 208 -21.87 7.39 -9.26
N THR A 209 -21.93 7.05 -7.97
CA THR A 209 -21.73 8.02 -6.87
C THR A 209 -20.36 8.67 -6.97
N TRP A 210 -19.36 7.90 -7.39
CA TRP A 210 -17.97 8.33 -7.35
C TRP A 210 -17.45 8.84 -8.69
N HIS A 211 -17.91 8.27 -9.80
CA HIS A 211 -17.39 8.56 -11.13
C HIS A 211 -18.47 8.45 -12.21
N THR A 212 -18.53 9.42 -13.12
CA THR A 212 -19.57 9.48 -14.18
C THR A 212 -19.41 8.38 -15.24
N LYS A 213 -18.18 7.98 -15.54
CA LYS A 213 -17.82 6.91 -16.49
C LYS A 213 -16.76 5.97 -15.91
N PRO A 214 -17.11 5.12 -14.93
CA PRO A 214 -16.10 4.27 -14.29
C PRO A 214 -15.48 3.35 -15.36
N ALA A 215 -14.16 3.32 -15.45
CA ALA A 215 -13.46 2.40 -16.35
C ALA A 215 -13.76 0.95 -15.91
N LEU A 216 -13.82 0.03 -16.88
CA LEU A 216 -13.90 -1.38 -16.55
C LEU A 216 -12.62 -1.75 -15.79
N PRO A 217 -12.73 -2.25 -14.54
CA PRO A 217 -11.55 -2.74 -13.84
C PRO A 217 -10.85 -3.82 -14.67
N GLY A 218 -9.52 -3.90 -14.55
CA GLY A 218 -8.82 -5.08 -15.03
C GLY A 218 -9.38 -6.34 -14.35
N LYS A 219 -9.28 -7.50 -15.00
CA LYS A 219 -9.77 -8.76 -14.43
C LYS A 219 -9.05 -9.04 -13.10
N PRO A 220 -9.74 -9.05 -11.94
CA PRO A 220 -9.09 -9.09 -10.64
C PRO A 220 -8.13 -10.29 -10.45
N ASP A 221 -8.52 -11.46 -10.97
CA ASP A 221 -7.71 -12.68 -10.81
C ASP A 221 -6.44 -12.66 -11.66
N GLU A 222 -6.49 -12.08 -12.86
CA GLU A 222 -5.31 -11.87 -13.69
C GLU A 222 -4.34 -10.88 -13.02
N LEU A 223 -4.86 -9.77 -12.47
CA LEU A 223 -4.05 -8.79 -11.73
C LEU A 223 -3.37 -9.40 -10.51
N LYS A 224 -4.12 -10.15 -9.68
CA LYS A 224 -3.57 -10.87 -8.51
C LYS A 224 -2.48 -11.85 -8.92
N THR A 225 -2.71 -12.61 -10.00
CA THR A 225 -1.75 -13.61 -10.51
C THR A 225 -0.46 -12.95 -11.00
N ASN A 226 -0.58 -11.89 -11.80
CA ASN A 226 0.55 -11.14 -12.34
C ASN A 226 1.36 -10.46 -11.22
N PHE A 227 0.68 -9.84 -10.26
CA PHE A 227 1.33 -9.24 -9.11
C PHE A 227 2.04 -10.29 -8.22
N ALA A 228 1.41 -11.43 -7.97
CA ALA A 228 2.04 -12.54 -7.23
C ALA A 228 3.28 -13.06 -7.94
N ALA A 229 3.26 -13.17 -9.27
CA ALA A 229 4.43 -13.53 -10.07
C ALA A 229 5.56 -12.49 -9.94
N LEU A 230 5.24 -11.20 -10.06
CA LEU A 230 6.21 -10.12 -9.88
C LEU A 230 6.82 -10.14 -8.47
N ARG A 231 6.01 -10.30 -7.43
CA ARG A 231 6.47 -10.40 -6.04
C ARG A 231 7.43 -11.57 -5.85
N ARG A 232 7.13 -12.75 -6.39
CA ARG A 232 8.06 -13.90 -6.37
C ARG A 232 9.41 -13.55 -6.99
N LEU A 233 9.43 -12.82 -8.12
CA LEU A 233 10.67 -12.39 -8.77
C LEU A 233 11.46 -11.38 -7.94
N VAL A 234 10.78 -10.45 -7.26
CA VAL A 234 11.40 -9.48 -6.34
C VAL A 234 12.01 -10.20 -5.14
N ASP A 235 11.27 -11.11 -4.52
CA ASP A 235 11.72 -11.86 -3.35
C ASP A 235 12.91 -12.78 -3.69
N GLN A 236 12.86 -13.46 -4.83
CA GLN A 236 14.00 -14.24 -5.34
C GLN A 236 15.23 -13.37 -5.57
N ALA A 237 15.08 -12.17 -6.16
CA ALA A 237 16.19 -11.25 -6.38
C ALA A 237 16.79 -10.78 -5.05
N ARG A 238 15.95 -10.46 -4.06
CA ARG A 238 16.37 -10.06 -2.72
C ARG A 238 17.16 -11.17 -2.02
N ARG A 239 16.65 -12.41 -2.04
CA ARG A 239 17.33 -13.58 -1.45
C ARG A 239 18.69 -13.84 -2.11
N ARG A 240 18.77 -13.79 -3.45
CA ARG A 240 20.04 -13.95 -4.18
C ARG A 240 21.04 -12.86 -3.82
N ARG A 241 20.60 -11.61 -3.74
CA ARG A 241 21.47 -10.49 -3.34
C ARG A 241 22.02 -10.69 -1.93
N ALA A 242 21.16 -11.09 -0.98
CA ALA A 242 21.60 -11.40 0.38
C ALA A 242 22.61 -12.56 0.40
N ALA A 243 22.38 -13.62 -0.37
CA ALA A 243 23.32 -14.74 -0.48
C ALA A 243 24.69 -14.31 -1.04
N TRP A 244 24.74 -13.42 -2.04
CA TRP A 244 26.01 -12.89 -2.55
C TRP A 244 26.72 -12.00 -1.53
N VAL A 245 25.99 -11.12 -0.84
CA VAL A 245 26.57 -10.26 0.22
C VAL A 245 27.12 -11.08 1.38
N LEU A 246 26.45 -12.17 1.76
CA LEU A 246 26.87 -13.05 2.86
C LEU A 246 27.91 -14.11 2.42
N GLY A 247 27.87 -14.54 1.15
CA GLY A 247 28.72 -15.60 0.61
C GLY A 247 30.10 -15.15 0.16
N VAL A 248 30.26 -13.91 -0.34
CA VAL A 248 31.57 -13.35 -0.72
C VAL A 248 32.55 -13.29 0.47
N PRO A 249 32.14 -12.84 1.67
CA PRO A 249 32.99 -12.92 2.86
C PRO A 249 33.34 -14.36 3.25
N ALA A 250 32.41 -15.31 3.14
CA ALA A 250 32.62 -16.70 3.56
C ALA A 250 33.65 -17.43 2.68
N VAL A 251 33.64 -17.22 1.36
CA VAL A 251 34.64 -17.79 0.45
C VAL A 251 36.02 -17.13 0.64
N GLY A 252 36.06 -15.81 0.86
CA GLY A 252 37.30 -15.09 1.16
C GLY A 252 37.93 -15.53 2.49
N PHE A 253 37.12 -15.72 3.53
CA PHE A 253 37.58 -16.20 4.84
C PHE A 253 38.08 -17.66 4.79
N LEU A 254 37.39 -18.52 4.02
CA LEU A 254 37.84 -19.91 3.82
C LEU A 254 39.16 -19.98 3.05
N ALA A 255 39.32 -19.16 2.00
CA ALA A 255 40.55 -19.10 1.20
C ALA A 255 41.76 -18.59 2.01
N LEU A 256 41.55 -17.59 2.87
CA LEU A 256 42.58 -17.09 3.80
C LEU A 256 42.93 -18.12 4.89
N ALA A 257 41.95 -18.85 5.41
CA ALA A 257 42.19 -19.89 6.43
C ALA A 257 42.97 -21.10 5.88
N THR A 258 42.81 -21.43 4.59
CA THR A 258 43.58 -22.50 3.93
C THR A 258 44.97 -22.09 3.44
N ALA A 259 45.29 -20.78 3.41
CA ALA A 259 46.61 -20.30 3.01
C ALA A 259 47.66 -20.34 4.14
N GLY A 260 47.21 -20.35 5.41
CA GLY A 260 48.08 -20.40 6.59
C GLY A 260 48.91 -21.70 6.76
N PRO A 261 48.38 -22.92 6.48
CA PRO A 261 49.14 -24.15 6.70
C PRO A 261 50.20 -24.44 5.62
N LEU A 262 50.01 -23.94 4.39
CA LEU A 262 50.94 -24.19 3.27
C LEU A 262 52.26 -23.42 3.42
N ALA A 263 52.22 -22.20 3.97
CA ALA A 263 53.42 -21.41 4.25
C ALA A 263 54.27 -21.99 5.41
N ALA A 264 53.64 -22.65 6.38
CA ALA A 264 54.32 -23.30 7.51
C ALA A 264 54.99 -24.62 7.10
N ILE A 265 54.42 -25.36 6.15
CA ILE A 265 55.00 -26.62 5.65
C ILE A 265 56.19 -26.35 4.72
N LEU A 266 56.13 -25.30 3.89
CA LEU A 266 57.25 -24.91 3.02
C LEU A 266 58.46 -24.37 3.78
N SER A 267 58.25 -23.63 4.87
CA SER A 267 59.35 -23.12 5.72
C SER A 267 60.01 -24.21 6.57
N ALA A 268 59.30 -25.29 6.92
CA ALA A 268 59.87 -26.45 7.62
C ALA A 268 60.69 -27.39 6.71
N LEU A 269 60.48 -27.35 5.39
CA LEU A 269 61.20 -28.15 4.40
C LEU A 269 62.47 -27.47 3.86
N MET A 270 62.58 -26.14 3.96
CA MET A 270 63.77 -25.38 3.51
C MET A 270 64.84 -25.18 4.58
N ASN A 271 64.57 -25.58 5.84
CA ASN A 271 65.48 -25.44 6.98
C ASN A 271 66.06 -26.79 7.48
N ARG A 272 66.13 -27.81 6.62
CA ARG A 272 66.82 -29.08 6.91
C ARG A 272 67.99 -29.28 5.95
#